data_AF-A0A9E2I2S0-F1
#
_entry.id   AF-A0A9E2I2S0-F1
#
_cell.length_a   1.000
_cell.length_b   1.000
_cell.length_c   1.000
_cell.angle_alpha   90.00
_cell.angle_beta   90.00
_cell.angle_gamma   90.00
#
_symmetry.space_group_name_H-M   'P 1'
#
loop_
_entity.id
_entity.type
_entity.pdbx_description
1 polymer ?
#
loop_
_entity_poly.entity_id
_entity_poly.type
_entity_poly.pdbx_seq_one_letter_code
_entity_poly.pdbx_strand_id
1 'polypeptide(L)'
;MKAIGLSPVLDNHHITATSRQLFEYLKHLGKSHDKYIPENIKSLPGMQLVILLNSLLDGDGNKQSKNNWKYTTVSVRLANDVQEITIKCGLASSLTLDKEGFYRVYINTTKTTLCNLGEDRSEWIDYDGMVYCVEVPNSVVMVRQNGRAYFSGNSKGAGDQYLRDYQRIYGLPTVVLRQSCIYGPRQFGIEDQGWVAWFVIAAVAGKPITIFGDGKQVRDALYIEDLLDAYDAAIERIDTVAGQVYNIGGGPEKTISIWKQFGPILEKLLGQKISVAWEDDWRPGDQLIYVSDIRKAGQELGWKPQIGVEAGIQRLFEWVTANRDLFS
;
A
#
# COMPACT_ATOMS: atom_id res chain seq x y z
N MET A 1 3.52 -34.97 30.02
CA MET A 1 4.01 -34.49 31.33
C MET A 1 5.28 -35.21 31.81
N LYS A 2 5.34 -36.54 31.94
CA LYS A 2 6.62 -37.25 32.24
C LYS A 2 7.71 -37.07 31.17
N ALA A 3 7.34 -36.88 29.91
CA ALA A 3 8.28 -36.70 28.79
C ALA A 3 9.05 -35.36 28.80
N ILE A 4 8.67 -34.40 29.66
CA ILE A 4 9.27 -33.05 29.73
C ILE A 4 10.05 -32.85 31.05
N GLY A 5 10.29 -33.92 31.82
CA GLY A 5 11.03 -33.86 33.08
C GLY A 5 10.28 -33.18 34.24
N LEU A 6 8.97 -32.96 34.13
CA LEU A 6 8.15 -32.38 35.18
C LEU A 6 7.46 -33.49 35.99
N SER A 7 7.61 -33.44 37.32
CA SER A 7 6.93 -34.33 38.28
C SER A 7 5.80 -33.55 38.98
N PRO A 8 4.57 -33.55 38.44
CA PRO A 8 3.47 -32.83 39.06
C PRO A 8 2.98 -33.53 40.34
N VAL A 9 2.71 -32.74 41.37
CA VAL A 9 1.95 -33.13 42.56
C VAL A 9 0.49 -32.78 42.28
N LEU A 10 -0.40 -33.76 42.45
CA LEU A 10 -1.84 -33.61 42.27
C LEU A 10 -2.52 -33.55 43.65
N ASP A 11 -3.26 -32.48 43.89
CA ASP A 11 -4.26 -32.38 44.95
C ASP A 11 -5.65 -32.32 44.30
N ASN A 12 -6.72 -32.53 45.07
CA ASN A 12 -8.11 -32.61 44.60
C ASN A 12 -8.56 -31.39 43.77
N HIS A 13 -7.85 -30.25 43.86
CA HIS A 13 -8.15 -29.02 43.12
C HIS A 13 -6.95 -28.37 42.41
N HIS A 14 -5.73 -28.91 42.56
CA HIS A 14 -4.51 -28.25 42.08
C HIS A 14 -3.49 -29.23 41.48
N ILE A 15 -2.86 -28.81 40.38
CA ILE A 15 -1.70 -29.49 39.79
C ILE A 15 -0.49 -28.57 40.00
N THR A 16 0.49 -29.02 40.78
CA THR A 16 1.70 -28.26 41.05
C THR A 16 2.89 -28.96 40.42
N ALA A 17 3.57 -28.32 39.46
CA ALA A 17 4.82 -28.80 38.89
C ALA A 17 5.94 -27.80 39.17
N THR A 18 7.06 -28.26 39.74
CA THR A 18 8.21 -27.41 40.06
C THR A 18 9.42 -27.80 39.21
N SER A 19 10.00 -26.83 38.51
CA SER A 19 11.28 -26.99 37.80
C SER A 19 12.10 -25.71 37.93
N ARG A 20 13.25 -25.82 38.59
CA ARG A 20 14.17 -24.70 38.79
C ARG A 20 14.70 -24.18 37.45
N GLN A 21 15.08 -25.06 36.53
CA GLN A 21 15.58 -24.67 35.20
C GLN A 21 14.54 -23.90 34.39
N LEU A 22 13.28 -24.37 34.40
CA LEU A 22 12.20 -23.70 33.71
C LEU A 22 11.88 -22.34 34.33
N PHE A 23 11.91 -22.24 35.67
CA PHE A 23 11.75 -20.97 36.36
C PHE A 23 12.87 -19.98 36.00
N GLU A 24 14.13 -20.40 36.03
CA GLU A 24 15.28 -19.56 35.68
C GLU A 24 15.22 -19.06 34.23
N TYR A 25 14.67 -19.87 33.31
CA TYR A 25 14.43 -19.45 31.93
C TYR A 25 13.28 -18.45 31.82
N LEU A 26 12.13 -18.74 32.44
CA LEU A 26 10.92 -17.94 32.31
C LEU A 26 10.93 -16.64 33.13
N LYS A 27 11.72 -16.54 34.20
CA LYS A 27 11.73 -15.35 35.09
C LYS A 27 12.07 -14.04 34.36
N HIS A 28 12.80 -14.13 33.24
CA HIS A 28 13.19 -12.98 32.42
C HIS A 28 12.09 -12.52 31.46
N LEU A 29 11.02 -13.31 31.31
CA LEU A 29 9.91 -13.04 30.40
C LEU A 29 8.82 -12.16 31.02
N GLY A 30 9.13 -11.47 32.12
CA GLY A 30 8.23 -10.59 32.85
C GLY A 30 7.34 -11.33 33.86
N LYS A 31 6.65 -10.55 34.69
CA LYS A 31 5.62 -11.00 35.64
C LYS A 31 4.23 -10.74 35.05
N SER A 32 3.18 -10.83 35.86
CA SER A 32 1.80 -10.77 35.37
C SER A 32 1.46 -9.58 34.46
N HIS A 33 1.98 -8.38 34.77
CA HIS A 33 1.66 -7.13 34.06
C HIS A 33 2.60 -6.80 32.89
N ASP A 34 3.78 -7.39 32.85
CA ASP A 34 4.84 -7.10 31.87
C ASP A 34 5.25 -8.34 31.07
N LYS A 35 4.59 -9.49 31.29
CA LYS A 35 4.88 -10.73 30.56
C LYS A 35 4.77 -10.56 29.05
N TYR A 36 5.62 -11.24 28.29
CA TYR A 36 5.68 -11.16 26.83
C TYR A 36 6.15 -12.48 26.19
N ILE A 37 5.96 -12.63 24.88
CA ILE A 37 6.47 -13.76 24.10
C ILE A 37 7.75 -13.31 23.37
N PRO A 38 8.90 -14.00 23.57
CA PRO A 38 10.16 -13.64 22.92
C PRO A 38 10.08 -13.59 21.39
N GLU A 39 10.83 -12.67 20.77
CA GLU A 39 10.85 -12.49 19.31
C GLU A 39 11.28 -13.74 18.53
N ASN A 40 12.26 -14.49 19.06
CA ASN A 40 12.70 -15.73 18.45
C ASN A 40 11.59 -16.80 18.42
N ILE A 41 10.61 -16.73 19.34
CA ILE A 41 9.44 -17.61 19.36
C ILE A 41 8.36 -17.10 18.41
N LYS A 42 8.12 -15.77 18.37
CA LYS A 42 7.17 -15.14 17.43
C LYS A 42 7.60 -15.23 15.95
N SER A 43 8.87 -15.52 15.70
CA SER A 43 9.46 -15.69 14.38
C SER A 43 9.50 -17.15 13.89
N LEU A 44 8.96 -18.09 14.67
CA LEU A 44 8.89 -19.50 14.28
C LEU A 44 7.95 -19.71 13.08
N PRO A 45 8.11 -20.80 12.32
CA PRO A 45 7.18 -21.17 11.24
C PRO A 45 5.72 -21.26 11.70
N GLY A 46 4.78 -20.94 10.81
CA GLY A 46 3.36 -20.85 11.12
C GLY A 46 2.77 -22.08 11.83
N MET A 47 3.21 -23.30 11.48
CA MET A 47 2.77 -24.53 12.18
C MET A 47 3.14 -24.54 13.67
N GLN A 48 4.31 -24.03 14.04
CA GLN A 48 4.74 -23.97 15.44
C GLN A 48 4.02 -22.84 16.20
N LEU A 49 3.76 -21.73 15.51
CA LEU A 49 2.94 -20.64 16.04
C LEU A 49 1.49 -21.07 16.32
N VAL A 50 0.91 -21.94 15.47
CA VAL A 50 -0.41 -22.54 15.73
C VAL A 50 -0.41 -23.38 16.99
N ILE A 51 0.64 -24.18 17.23
CA ILE A 51 0.77 -24.99 18.45
C ILE A 51 0.85 -24.08 19.69
N LEU A 52 1.67 -23.03 19.62
CA LEU A 52 1.79 -22.07 20.70
C LEU A 52 0.46 -21.36 20.98
N LEU A 53 -0.22 -20.90 19.92
CA LEU A 53 -1.52 -20.23 20.02
C LEU A 53 -2.57 -21.13 20.67
N ASN A 54 -2.68 -22.38 20.24
CA ASN A 54 -3.60 -23.35 20.84
C ASN A 54 -3.26 -23.59 22.32
N SER A 55 -1.97 -23.71 22.66
CA SER A 55 -1.54 -23.90 24.05
C SER A 55 -1.90 -22.70 24.95
N LEU A 56 -1.79 -21.48 24.43
CA LEU A 56 -2.20 -20.27 25.13
C LEU A 56 -3.72 -20.24 25.33
N LEU A 57 -4.48 -20.66 24.33
CA LEU A 57 -5.93 -20.74 24.38
C LEU A 57 -6.45 -21.82 25.33
N ASP A 58 -5.78 -22.96 25.41
CA ASP A 58 -6.13 -24.02 26.36
C ASP A 58 -5.79 -23.64 27.81
N GLY A 59 -4.80 -22.76 28.00
CA GLY A 59 -4.39 -22.24 29.31
C GLY A 59 -5.28 -21.11 29.83
N ASP A 60 -5.11 -19.90 29.27
CA ASP A 60 -5.82 -18.69 29.73
C ASP A 60 -6.97 -18.29 28.78
N GLY A 61 -7.25 -19.09 27.76
CA GLY A 61 -8.32 -18.84 26.80
C GLY A 61 -9.68 -19.36 27.27
N ASN A 62 -10.73 -18.66 26.85
CA ASN A 62 -12.11 -19.02 27.10
C ASN A 62 -12.84 -19.16 25.75
N LYS A 63 -13.33 -20.37 25.45
CA LYS A 63 -14.06 -20.67 24.23
C LYS A 63 -15.49 -20.12 24.30
N GLN A 64 -15.78 -19.07 23.53
CA GLN A 64 -17.08 -18.39 23.54
C GLN A 64 -18.11 -19.08 22.63
N SER A 65 -17.66 -19.65 21.51
CA SER A 65 -18.51 -20.45 20.60
C SER A 65 -17.64 -21.44 19.82
N LYS A 66 -18.25 -22.20 18.89
CA LYS A 66 -17.54 -23.22 18.09
C LYS A 66 -16.23 -22.71 17.47
N ASN A 67 -16.22 -21.45 17.01
CA ASN A 67 -15.12 -20.84 16.26
C ASN A 67 -14.60 -19.51 16.86
N ASN A 68 -15.05 -19.13 18.05
CA ASN A 68 -14.64 -17.88 18.69
C ASN A 68 -14.00 -18.17 20.05
N TRP A 69 -12.81 -17.61 20.24
CA TRP A 69 -12.04 -17.69 21.47
C TRP A 69 -11.80 -16.30 22.04
N LYS A 70 -11.62 -16.23 23.36
CA LYS A 70 -11.24 -15.02 24.08
C LYS A 70 -10.06 -15.33 24.99
N TYR A 71 -8.90 -14.76 24.71
CA TYR A 71 -7.73 -14.83 25.59
C TYR A 71 -7.68 -13.59 26.48
N THR A 72 -7.42 -13.77 27.79
CA THR A 72 -7.44 -12.68 28.77
C THR A 72 -6.09 -12.52 29.45
N THR A 73 -5.58 -11.29 29.53
CA THR A 73 -4.32 -11.00 30.22
C THR A 73 -4.32 -9.58 30.79
N VAL A 74 -3.54 -9.34 31.84
CA VAL A 74 -3.29 -7.98 32.38
C VAL A 74 -2.03 -7.33 31.78
N SER A 75 -1.23 -8.08 31.02
CA SER A 75 -0.08 -7.55 30.28
C SER A 75 -0.48 -7.09 28.88
N VAL A 76 -0.24 -5.82 28.57
CA VAL A 76 -0.44 -5.26 27.23
C VAL A 76 0.50 -5.88 26.20
N ARG A 77 1.74 -6.17 26.61
CA ARG A 77 2.75 -6.77 25.73
C ARG A 77 2.33 -8.16 25.30
N LEU A 78 1.94 -9.00 26.25
CA LEU A 78 1.44 -10.34 25.93
C LEU A 78 0.17 -10.28 25.09
N ALA A 79 -0.75 -9.34 25.37
CA ALA A 79 -1.97 -9.21 24.58
C ALA A 79 -1.67 -8.93 23.10
N ASN A 80 -0.71 -8.02 22.84
CA ASN A 80 -0.23 -7.70 21.50
C ASN A 80 0.49 -8.89 20.86
N ASP A 81 1.34 -9.60 21.60
CA ASP A 81 2.06 -10.77 21.10
C ASP A 81 1.10 -11.91 20.70
N VAL A 82 0.05 -12.16 21.49
CA VAL A 82 -0.98 -13.15 21.14
C VAL A 82 -1.75 -12.73 19.89
N GLN A 83 -2.08 -11.45 19.74
CA GLN A 83 -2.73 -10.94 18.52
C GLN A 83 -1.83 -11.08 17.29
N GLU A 84 -0.54 -10.74 17.39
CA GLU A 84 0.44 -10.87 16.32
C GLU A 84 0.55 -12.32 15.83
N ILE A 85 0.73 -13.26 16.77
CA ILE A 85 0.78 -14.70 16.48
C ILE A 85 -0.52 -15.17 15.81
N THR A 86 -1.67 -14.70 16.28
CA THR A 86 -2.97 -15.05 15.70
C THR A 86 -3.07 -14.63 14.23
N ILE A 87 -2.61 -13.42 13.89
CA ILE A 87 -2.60 -12.92 12.52
C ILE A 87 -1.59 -13.68 11.66
N LYS A 88 -0.39 -13.97 12.20
CA LYS A 88 0.63 -14.80 11.54
C LYS A 88 0.13 -16.22 11.25
N CYS A 89 -0.77 -16.74 12.07
CA CYS A 89 -1.47 -18.01 11.84
C CYS A 89 -2.62 -17.92 10.82
N GLY A 90 -2.87 -16.74 10.22
CA GLY A 90 -3.92 -16.53 9.21
C GLY A 90 -5.33 -16.38 9.79
N LEU A 91 -5.46 -16.11 11.10
CA LEU A 91 -6.74 -16.01 11.79
C LEU A 91 -7.11 -14.54 12.06
N ALA A 92 -8.41 -14.24 12.07
CA ALA A 92 -8.89 -12.92 12.46
C ALA A 92 -8.80 -12.71 13.98
N SER A 93 -8.29 -11.54 14.38
CA SER A 93 -8.13 -11.16 15.78
C SER A 93 -8.54 -9.72 16.05
N SER A 94 -9.16 -9.46 17.21
CA SER A 94 -9.42 -8.12 17.73
C SER A 94 -9.01 -8.00 19.20
N LEU A 95 -8.61 -6.80 19.62
CA LEU A 95 -8.14 -6.51 20.96
C LEU A 95 -9.02 -5.42 21.60
N THR A 96 -9.44 -5.61 22.85
CA THR A 96 -10.16 -4.59 23.62
C THR A 96 -9.61 -4.49 25.04
N LEU A 97 -9.62 -3.29 25.61
CA LEU A 97 -9.38 -3.06 27.04
C LEU A 97 -10.72 -2.92 27.76
N ASP A 98 -10.89 -3.70 28.83
CA ASP A 98 -12.06 -3.59 29.71
C ASP A 98 -11.87 -2.48 30.76
N LYS A 99 -12.96 -1.97 31.32
CA LYS A 99 -13.00 -0.98 32.41
C LYS A 99 -12.24 -1.44 33.66
N GLU A 100 -12.11 -2.76 33.85
CA GLU A 100 -11.36 -3.39 34.95
C GLU A 100 -9.85 -3.53 34.67
N GLY A 101 -9.35 -3.06 33.53
CA GLY A 101 -7.91 -3.09 33.19
C GLY A 101 -7.42 -4.40 32.56
N PHE A 102 -8.32 -5.32 32.23
CA PHE A 102 -7.98 -6.56 31.51
C PHE A 102 -7.98 -6.37 29.99
N TYR A 103 -6.94 -6.88 29.33
CA TYR A 103 -6.88 -6.99 27.89
C TYR A 103 -7.54 -8.28 27.42
N ARG A 104 -8.47 -8.16 26.48
CA ARG A 104 -9.19 -9.29 25.88
C ARG A 104 -8.85 -9.37 24.40
N VAL A 105 -8.26 -10.50 23.99
CA VAL A 105 -7.96 -10.82 22.59
C VAL A 105 -9.02 -11.78 22.09
N TYR A 106 -9.88 -11.34 21.17
CA TYR A 106 -10.88 -12.19 20.52
C TYR A 106 -10.31 -12.79 19.25
N ILE A 107 -10.47 -14.09 19.08
CA ILE A 107 -9.87 -14.86 18.00
C ILE A 107 -10.97 -15.63 17.29
N ASN A 108 -11.08 -15.46 15.97
CA ASN A 108 -12.03 -16.21 15.15
C ASN A 108 -11.28 -17.21 14.27
N THR A 109 -11.55 -18.50 14.46
CA THR A 109 -10.85 -19.59 13.80
C THR A 109 -11.41 -19.95 12.41
N THR A 110 -12.47 -19.26 11.95
CA THR A 110 -13.12 -19.50 10.65
C THR A 110 -12.98 -18.37 9.65
N LYS A 111 -12.64 -17.17 10.11
CA LYS A 111 -12.44 -16.00 9.24
C LYS A 111 -10.95 -15.84 8.98
N THR A 112 -10.52 -16.02 7.74
CA THR A 112 -9.36 -15.30 7.20
C THR A 112 -9.73 -13.82 7.17
N THR A 113 -8.82 -12.97 7.62
CA THR A 113 -9.05 -11.61 8.11
C THR A 113 -10.08 -10.78 7.32
N LEU A 114 -11.26 -10.58 7.91
CA LEU A 114 -12.08 -9.37 7.72
C LEU A 114 -11.94 -8.58 9.03
N CYS A 115 -11.21 -7.46 8.97
CA CYS A 115 -10.84 -6.64 10.12
C CYS A 115 -12.04 -5.79 10.59
N ASN A 116 -12.43 -5.93 11.86
CA ASN A 116 -13.42 -5.07 12.53
C ASN A 116 -12.80 -4.48 13.81
N LEU A 117 -13.23 -3.26 14.13
CA LEU A 117 -12.47 -2.25 14.86
C LEU A 117 -12.78 -2.08 16.34
N GLY A 118 -11.77 -1.66 17.11
CA GLY A 118 -11.83 -1.21 18.51
C GLY A 118 -10.58 -0.39 18.90
N GLU A 119 -10.71 0.42 19.96
CA GLU A 119 -9.99 1.69 20.19
C GLU A 119 -8.45 1.69 20.20
N ASP A 120 -7.96 2.84 19.73
CA ASP A 120 -6.64 3.19 19.22
C ASP A 120 -5.61 3.49 20.33
N ARG A 121 -4.36 3.07 20.11
CA ARG A 121 -3.20 3.39 20.96
C ARG A 121 -1.98 3.78 20.14
N SER A 122 -2.22 4.38 18.99
CA SER A 122 -1.18 5.05 18.22
C SER A 122 -0.60 6.21 19.04
N GLU A 123 0.71 6.40 18.99
CA GLU A 123 1.30 7.66 19.43
C GLU A 123 1.03 8.69 18.33
N TRP A 124 0.21 9.66 18.67
CA TRP A 124 -0.15 10.74 17.76
C TRP A 124 0.97 11.76 17.77
N ILE A 125 1.65 11.87 16.63
CA ILE A 125 2.58 12.95 16.38
C ILE A 125 1.73 14.06 15.76
N ASP A 126 1.56 15.18 16.48
CA ASP A 126 0.94 16.35 15.90
C ASP A 126 1.81 16.84 14.74
N TYR A 127 1.23 16.76 13.54
CA TYR A 127 1.86 17.12 12.28
C TYR A 127 0.94 18.11 11.58
N ASP A 128 1.35 19.37 11.53
CA ASP A 128 0.69 20.41 10.75
C ASP A 128 1.56 20.73 9.52
N GLY A 129 1.21 20.10 8.40
CA GLY A 129 1.97 20.14 7.16
C GLY A 129 1.35 19.22 6.10
N MET A 130 1.86 19.30 4.87
CA MET A 130 1.43 18.42 3.78
C MET A 130 2.03 17.03 3.95
N VAL A 131 1.20 15.99 4.07
CA VAL A 131 1.67 14.59 4.12
C VAL A 131 2.09 14.15 2.71
N TYR A 132 3.39 14.07 2.46
CA TYR A 132 3.97 13.54 1.22
C TYR A 132 3.94 12.00 1.20
N CYS A 133 4.17 11.39 0.03
CA CYS A 133 4.25 9.92 -0.11
C CYS A 133 5.25 9.29 0.88
N VAL A 134 4.80 8.28 1.65
CA VAL A 134 5.66 7.53 2.57
C VAL A 134 6.42 6.44 1.80
N GLU A 135 7.74 6.47 1.87
CA GLU A 135 8.61 5.42 1.31
C GLU A 135 9.15 4.51 2.41
N VAL A 136 9.10 3.20 2.17
CA VAL A 136 9.64 2.17 3.06
C VAL A 136 10.54 1.22 2.25
N PRO A 137 11.61 0.64 2.84
CA PRO A 137 12.62 -0.13 2.10
C PRO A 137 12.08 -1.30 1.27
N ASN A 138 10.89 -1.79 1.62
CA ASN A 138 10.19 -2.92 1.01
C ASN A 138 9.02 -2.51 0.10
N SER A 139 8.85 -1.21 -0.18
CA SER A 139 7.83 -0.64 -1.07
C SER A 139 6.38 -1.04 -0.75
N VAL A 140 6.14 -1.56 0.45
CA VAL A 140 4.83 -2.00 0.95
C VAL A 140 4.56 -1.30 2.27
N VAL A 141 3.64 -0.35 2.24
CA VAL A 141 3.19 0.40 3.40
C VAL A 141 1.86 -0.19 3.85
N MET A 142 1.78 -0.71 5.07
CA MET A 142 0.49 -1.00 5.68
C MET A 142 -0.12 0.32 6.16
N VAL A 143 -1.14 0.80 5.45
CA VAL A 143 -1.89 2.01 5.80
C VAL A 143 -3.18 1.62 6.51
N ARG A 144 -3.60 2.46 7.45
CA ARG A 144 -4.84 2.24 8.20
C ARG A 144 -5.74 3.46 8.06
N GLN A 145 -6.84 3.33 7.31
CA GLN A 145 -7.83 4.40 7.18
C GLN A 145 -9.13 3.97 7.87
N ASN A 146 -9.63 4.79 8.79
CA ASN A 146 -10.78 4.49 9.63
C ASN A 146 -10.66 3.09 10.25
N GLY A 147 -9.46 2.77 10.71
CA GLY A 147 -9.17 1.53 11.40
C GLY A 147 -9.03 0.26 10.54
N ARG A 148 -9.35 0.33 9.25
CA ARG A 148 -9.14 -0.78 8.33
C ARG A 148 -7.71 -0.74 7.81
N ALA A 149 -6.94 -1.78 8.12
CA ALA A 149 -5.60 -1.94 7.57
C ALA A 149 -5.68 -2.43 6.13
N TYR A 150 -4.92 -1.79 5.24
CA TYR A 150 -4.68 -2.22 3.87
C TYR A 150 -3.22 -1.95 3.50
N PHE A 151 -2.69 -2.71 2.55
CA PHE A 151 -1.34 -2.48 2.04
C PHE A 151 -1.40 -1.53 0.84
N SER A 152 -0.69 -0.41 0.90
CA SER A 152 -0.40 0.51 -0.20
C SER A 152 1.06 0.36 -0.63
N GLY A 153 1.38 0.74 -1.87
CA GLY A 153 2.71 0.55 -2.49
C GLY A 153 2.78 -0.68 -3.40
N ASN A 154 2.06 -1.76 -3.08
CA ASN A 154 1.82 -2.91 -3.99
C ASN A 154 0.34 -3.08 -4.36
N SER A 155 -0.54 -2.15 -3.97
CA SER A 155 -1.98 -2.26 -4.22
C SER A 155 -2.34 -2.30 -5.71
N LYS A 156 -1.58 -1.58 -6.54
CA LYS A 156 -1.78 -1.58 -8.00
C LYS A 156 -1.34 -2.89 -8.65
N GLY A 157 -0.17 -3.41 -8.25
CA GLY A 157 0.30 -4.72 -8.71
C GLY A 157 -0.57 -5.88 -8.22
N ALA A 158 -1.05 -5.83 -6.97
CA ALA A 158 -2.02 -6.79 -6.46
C ALA A 158 -3.36 -6.70 -7.19
N GLY A 159 -3.88 -5.49 -7.43
CA GLY A 159 -5.11 -5.28 -8.19
C GLY A 159 -5.01 -5.80 -9.63
N ASP A 160 -3.89 -5.55 -10.31
CA ASP A 160 -3.55 -6.14 -11.61
C ASP A 160 -3.65 -7.67 -11.56
N GLN A 161 -2.98 -8.33 -10.61
CA GLN A 161 -3.02 -9.78 -10.51
C GLN A 161 -4.41 -10.32 -10.16
N TYR A 162 -5.16 -9.63 -9.29
CA TYR A 162 -6.53 -10.03 -8.95
C TYR A 162 -7.46 -9.98 -10.16
N LEU A 163 -7.41 -8.93 -10.98
CA LEU A 163 -8.24 -8.82 -12.17
C LEU A 163 -7.96 -9.94 -13.17
N ARG A 164 -6.68 -10.29 -13.35
CA ARG A 164 -6.27 -11.41 -14.20
C ARG A 164 -6.72 -12.75 -13.64
N ASP A 165 -6.58 -12.94 -12.33
CA ASP A 165 -6.99 -14.19 -11.67
C ASP A 165 -8.51 -14.38 -11.73
N TYR A 166 -9.28 -13.30 -11.56
CA TYR A 166 -10.74 -13.35 -11.65
C TYR A 166 -11.24 -13.66 -13.05
N GLN A 167 -10.54 -13.19 -14.09
CA GLN A 167 -10.84 -13.63 -15.45
C GLN A 167 -10.50 -15.11 -15.65
N ARG A 168 -9.34 -15.57 -15.18
CA ARG A 168 -8.90 -16.95 -15.31
C ARG A 168 -9.81 -17.95 -14.59
N ILE A 169 -10.24 -17.62 -13.37
CA ILE A 169 -11.02 -18.54 -12.51
C ILE A 169 -12.52 -18.42 -12.80
N TYR A 170 -13.03 -17.20 -12.96
CA TYR A 170 -14.48 -16.96 -13.02
C TYR A 170 -14.98 -16.49 -14.39
N GLY A 171 -14.09 -16.33 -15.38
CA GLY A 171 -14.47 -15.87 -16.71
C GLY A 171 -14.93 -14.42 -16.77
N LEU A 172 -14.59 -13.61 -15.75
CA LEU A 172 -14.99 -12.21 -15.72
C LEU A 172 -14.30 -11.41 -16.84
N PRO A 173 -15.03 -10.58 -17.60
CA PRO A 173 -14.47 -9.81 -18.71
C PRO A 173 -13.66 -8.62 -18.19
N THR A 174 -12.44 -8.87 -17.74
CA THR A 174 -11.53 -7.86 -17.18
C THR A 174 -10.38 -7.56 -18.15
N VAL A 175 -9.87 -6.33 -18.13
CA VAL A 175 -8.65 -5.92 -18.84
C VAL A 175 -7.82 -5.06 -17.90
N VAL A 176 -6.49 -5.21 -17.96
CA VAL A 176 -5.57 -4.37 -17.18
C VAL A 176 -4.80 -3.44 -18.11
N LEU A 177 -4.93 -2.13 -17.90
CA LEU A 177 -4.16 -1.10 -18.59
C LEU A 177 -3.09 -0.55 -17.64
N ARG A 178 -1.82 -0.87 -17.91
CA ARG A 178 -0.65 -0.36 -17.17
C ARG A 178 -0.26 0.98 -17.76
N GLN A 179 -0.69 2.05 -17.10
CA GLN A 179 -0.60 3.41 -17.62
C GLN A 179 0.72 4.09 -17.23
N SER A 180 1.33 4.80 -18.20
CA SER A 180 2.46 5.69 -17.98
C SER A 180 2.01 7.09 -17.52
N CYS A 181 2.73 8.14 -17.92
CA CYS A 181 2.41 9.53 -17.64
C CYS A 181 1.22 9.99 -18.48
N ILE A 182 0.05 10.04 -17.85
CA ILE A 182 -1.17 10.59 -18.43
C ILE A 182 -1.30 12.08 -18.08
N TYR A 183 -1.67 12.89 -19.07
CA TYR A 183 -1.93 14.30 -18.84
C TYR A 183 -3.03 14.89 -19.73
N GLY A 184 -3.69 15.94 -19.24
CA GLY A 184 -4.69 16.68 -20.01
C GLY A 184 -5.60 17.57 -19.17
N PRO A 185 -6.59 18.23 -19.81
CA PRO A 185 -7.56 19.07 -19.12
C PRO A 185 -8.26 18.35 -17.96
N ARG A 186 -8.69 19.12 -16.95
CA ARG A 186 -9.34 18.63 -15.71
C ARG A 186 -8.42 17.86 -14.76
N GLN A 187 -7.12 17.82 -15.01
CA GLN A 187 -6.14 17.29 -14.06
C GLN A 187 -5.64 18.39 -13.13
N PHE A 188 -5.86 18.20 -11.83
CA PHE A 188 -5.37 19.08 -10.77
C PHE A 188 -4.00 18.59 -10.29
N GLY A 189 -2.99 18.77 -11.14
CA GLY A 189 -1.62 18.32 -10.83
C GLY A 189 -1.04 19.03 -9.61
N ILE A 190 -0.31 18.28 -8.79
CA ILE A 190 0.46 18.76 -7.64
C ILE A 190 1.89 18.22 -7.73
N GLU A 191 2.81 18.73 -6.91
CA GLU A 191 4.24 18.36 -6.96
C GLU A 191 4.51 16.85 -6.91
N ASP A 192 3.67 16.11 -6.19
CA ASP A 192 3.77 14.66 -6.03
C ASP A 192 2.95 13.85 -7.06
N GLN A 193 2.07 14.49 -7.84
CA GLN A 193 1.17 13.78 -8.74
C GLN A 193 0.89 14.57 -10.03
N GLY A 194 1.21 13.95 -11.17
CA GLY A 194 0.91 14.52 -12.47
C GLY A 194 1.84 15.67 -12.83
N TRP A 195 3.14 15.39 -12.94
CA TRP A 195 4.20 16.39 -13.12
C TRP A 195 3.96 17.35 -14.31
N VAL A 196 3.42 16.87 -15.44
CA VAL A 196 3.09 17.70 -16.61
C VAL A 196 2.06 18.76 -16.24
N ALA A 197 0.96 18.36 -15.58
CA ALA A 197 -0.08 19.26 -15.11
C ALA A 197 0.44 20.19 -14.01
N TRP A 198 1.21 19.67 -13.06
CA TRP A 198 1.81 20.46 -12.01
C TRP A 198 2.67 21.60 -12.55
N PHE A 199 3.61 21.33 -13.46
CA PHE A 199 4.49 22.38 -13.97
C PHE A 199 3.73 23.44 -14.77
N VAL A 200 2.74 23.05 -15.57
CA VAL A 200 1.87 24.02 -16.26
C VAL A 200 1.11 24.88 -15.26
N ILE A 201 0.46 24.26 -14.27
CA ILE A 201 -0.30 24.97 -13.22
C ILE A 201 0.61 25.92 -12.45
N ALA A 202 1.76 25.43 -11.99
CA ALA A 202 2.71 26.21 -11.21
C ALA A 202 3.22 27.41 -12.01
N ALA A 203 3.59 27.22 -13.28
CA ALA A 203 4.07 28.32 -14.12
C ALA A 203 2.98 29.36 -14.40
N VAL A 204 1.74 28.94 -14.67
CA VAL A 204 0.61 29.85 -14.93
C VAL A 204 0.21 30.61 -13.67
N ALA A 205 0.21 29.94 -12.51
CA ALA A 205 -0.15 30.52 -11.21
C ALA A 205 1.01 31.26 -10.52
N GLY A 206 2.22 31.24 -11.08
CA GLY A 206 3.40 31.85 -10.47
C GLY A 206 3.88 31.14 -9.20
N LYS A 207 3.59 29.84 -9.05
CA LYS A 207 4.07 29.01 -7.94
C LYS A 207 5.51 28.53 -8.22
N PRO A 208 6.33 28.33 -7.18
CA PRO A 208 7.67 27.80 -7.35
C PRO A 208 7.63 26.38 -7.95
N ILE A 209 8.61 26.08 -8.80
CA ILE A 209 8.82 24.77 -9.39
C ILE A 209 10.16 24.23 -8.90
N THR A 210 10.13 23.02 -8.33
CA THR A 210 11.32 22.28 -7.90
C THR A 210 11.58 21.12 -8.85
N ILE A 211 12.82 20.97 -9.30
CA ILE A 211 13.27 19.86 -10.12
C ILE A 211 14.21 18.99 -9.29
N PHE A 212 13.87 17.72 -9.17
CA PHE A 212 14.68 16.71 -8.47
C PHE A 212 15.66 16.06 -9.44
N GLY A 213 16.95 16.04 -9.10
CA GLY A 213 18.01 15.59 -9.98
C GLY A 213 18.30 16.58 -11.12
N ASP A 214 18.75 16.08 -12.29
CA ASP A 214 19.29 16.94 -13.36
C ASP A 214 18.28 17.33 -14.47
N GLY A 215 17.04 16.87 -14.34
CA GLY A 215 15.92 17.15 -15.25
C GLY A 215 15.98 16.43 -16.60
N LYS A 216 16.92 15.48 -16.81
CA LYS A 216 17.08 14.68 -18.04
C LYS A 216 16.27 13.40 -18.09
N GLN A 217 15.77 12.94 -16.94
CA GLN A 217 14.89 11.79 -16.78
C GLN A 217 13.73 11.86 -17.77
N VAL A 218 13.41 10.73 -18.37
CA VAL A 218 12.52 10.64 -19.54
C VAL A 218 11.26 9.86 -19.18
N ARG A 219 10.12 10.38 -19.65
CA ARG A 219 8.84 9.68 -19.64
C ARG A 219 8.24 9.70 -21.03
N ASP A 220 7.55 8.64 -21.41
CA ASP A 220 6.54 8.75 -22.46
C ASP A 220 5.28 9.43 -21.89
N ALA A 221 4.78 10.44 -22.61
CA ALA A 221 3.65 11.25 -22.19
C ALA A 221 2.45 10.96 -23.10
N LEU A 222 1.32 10.59 -22.50
CA LEU A 222 0.07 10.27 -23.18
C LEU A 222 -0.99 11.32 -22.88
N TYR A 223 -1.55 11.92 -23.92
CA TYR A 223 -2.65 12.87 -23.76
C TYR A 223 -3.96 12.15 -23.43
N ILE A 224 -4.80 12.78 -22.60
CA ILE A 224 -6.01 12.15 -22.04
C ILE A 224 -6.99 11.63 -23.10
N GLU A 225 -7.18 12.32 -24.23
CA GLU A 225 -8.07 11.84 -25.31
C GLU A 225 -7.59 10.50 -25.89
N ASP A 226 -6.28 10.36 -26.14
CA ASP A 226 -5.72 9.09 -26.62
C ASP A 226 -5.89 7.97 -25.58
N LEU A 227 -5.90 8.29 -24.27
CA LEU A 227 -6.20 7.30 -23.23
C LEU A 227 -7.67 6.89 -23.27
N LEU A 228 -8.60 7.81 -23.49
CA LEU A 228 -10.03 7.50 -23.61
C LEU A 228 -10.27 6.55 -24.79
N ASP A 229 -9.62 6.80 -25.93
CA ASP A 229 -9.67 5.89 -27.09
C ASP A 229 -9.16 4.48 -26.74
N ALA A 230 -8.17 4.35 -25.85
CA ALA A 230 -7.68 3.05 -25.39
C ALA A 230 -8.71 2.30 -24.54
N TYR A 231 -9.44 3.02 -23.68
CA TYR A 231 -10.54 2.46 -22.90
C TYR A 231 -11.67 1.97 -23.79
N ASP A 232 -12.12 2.80 -24.73
CA ASP A 232 -13.19 2.45 -25.66
C ASP A 232 -12.79 1.24 -26.51
N ALA A 233 -11.56 1.23 -27.05
CA ALA A 233 -11.07 0.10 -27.84
C ALA A 233 -11.02 -1.22 -27.05
N ALA A 234 -10.67 -1.18 -25.76
CA ALA A 234 -10.65 -2.34 -24.89
C ALA A 234 -12.06 -2.84 -24.54
N ILE A 235 -13.01 -1.93 -24.31
CA ILE A 235 -14.41 -2.27 -24.04
C ILE A 235 -15.05 -2.90 -25.28
N GLU A 236 -14.88 -2.29 -26.46
CA GLU A 236 -15.44 -2.80 -27.72
C GLU A 236 -14.94 -4.19 -28.08
N ARG A 237 -13.71 -4.54 -27.69
CA ARG A 237 -13.05 -5.81 -28.01
C ARG A 237 -13.08 -6.80 -26.86
N ILE A 238 -13.82 -6.53 -25.79
CA ILE A 238 -13.73 -7.25 -24.51
C ILE A 238 -13.86 -8.77 -24.65
N ASP A 239 -14.68 -9.23 -25.59
CA ASP A 239 -14.88 -10.66 -25.89
C ASP A 239 -13.60 -11.36 -26.39
N THR A 240 -12.65 -10.61 -26.94
CA THR A 240 -11.37 -11.11 -27.45
C THR A 240 -10.19 -10.80 -26.54
N VAL A 241 -10.26 -9.70 -25.78
CA VAL A 241 -9.14 -9.21 -24.97
C VAL A 241 -9.30 -9.42 -23.47
N ALA A 242 -10.38 -10.05 -23.02
CA ALA A 242 -10.57 -10.40 -21.62
C ALA A 242 -9.36 -11.18 -21.06
N GLY A 243 -8.89 -10.78 -19.87
CA GLY A 243 -7.74 -11.35 -19.17
C GLY A 243 -6.39 -10.78 -19.62
N GLN A 244 -6.38 -9.94 -20.65
CA GLN A 244 -5.15 -9.36 -21.17
C GLN A 244 -4.68 -8.15 -20.35
N VAL A 245 -3.37 -7.94 -20.45
CA VAL A 245 -2.66 -6.78 -19.91
C VAL A 245 -2.03 -6.02 -21.07
N TYR A 246 -2.19 -4.70 -21.06
CA TYR A 246 -1.61 -3.78 -22.04
C TYR A 246 -0.84 -2.67 -21.33
N ASN A 247 0.35 -2.36 -21.82
CA ASN A 247 1.02 -1.12 -21.46
C ASN A 247 0.39 0.00 -22.29
N ILE A 248 -0.03 1.07 -21.64
CA ILE A 248 -0.69 2.22 -22.25
C ILE A 248 0.11 3.47 -21.89
N GLY A 249 0.65 4.13 -22.91
CA GLY A 249 1.48 5.32 -22.74
C GLY A 249 1.76 5.96 -24.08
N GLY A 250 2.57 7.02 -24.07
CA GLY A 250 2.96 7.72 -25.30
C GLY A 250 3.83 6.87 -26.23
N GLY A 251 4.52 5.85 -25.69
CA GLY A 251 5.47 5.05 -26.43
C GLY A 251 6.73 5.84 -26.85
N PRO A 252 7.63 5.21 -27.63
CA PRO A 252 8.93 5.80 -27.98
C PRO A 252 8.83 7.06 -28.85
N GLU A 253 7.71 7.27 -29.53
CA GLU A 253 7.50 8.46 -30.38
C GLU A 253 7.05 9.69 -29.60
N LYS A 254 6.60 9.52 -28.35
CA LYS A 254 6.00 10.60 -27.53
C LYS A 254 6.72 10.75 -26.19
N THR A 255 8.05 10.66 -26.23
CA THR A 255 8.91 10.84 -25.05
C THR A 255 9.29 12.28 -24.81
N ILE A 256 9.45 12.66 -23.56
CA ILE A 256 9.94 13.97 -23.16
C ILE A 256 10.75 13.88 -21.87
N SER A 257 11.84 14.63 -21.78
CA SER A 257 12.58 14.79 -20.53
C SER A 257 11.84 15.74 -19.58
N ILE A 258 11.83 15.45 -18.27
CA ILE A 258 11.09 16.20 -17.25
C ILE A 258 11.33 17.71 -17.30
N TRP A 259 12.57 18.18 -17.52
CA TRP A 259 12.83 19.62 -17.60
C TRP A 259 13.62 20.06 -18.83
N LYS A 260 14.62 19.30 -19.30
CA LYS A 260 15.51 19.76 -20.39
C LYS A 260 14.78 20.06 -21.70
N GLN A 261 13.72 19.33 -22.00
CA GLN A 261 12.85 19.54 -23.15
C GLN A 261 11.54 20.24 -22.76
N PHE A 262 10.94 19.86 -21.63
CA PHE A 262 9.68 20.41 -21.18
C PHE A 262 9.76 21.90 -20.81
N GLY A 263 10.80 22.31 -20.08
CA GLY A 263 10.99 23.68 -19.63
C GLY A 263 10.98 24.68 -20.79
N PRO A 264 11.80 24.50 -21.86
CA PRO A 264 11.78 25.37 -23.03
C PRO A 264 10.41 25.47 -23.74
N ILE A 265 9.63 24.37 -23.79
CA ILE A 265 8.27 24.39 -24.35
C ILE A 265 7.36 25.28 -23.50
N LEU A 266 7.42 25.11 -22.18
CA LEU A 266 6.59 25.88 -21.26
C LEU A 266 6.98 27.37 -21.22
N GLU A 267 8.27 27.70 -21.25
CA GLU A 267 8.75 29.08 -21.37
C GLU A 267 8.27 29.76 -22.65
N LYS A 268 8.26 29.04 -23.78
CA LYS A 268 7.74 29.53 -25.06
C LYS A 268 6.25 29.84 -24.98
N LEU A 269 5.46 28.96 -24.34
CA LEU A 269 4.02 29.16 -24.16
C LEU A 269 3.72 30.31 -23.20
N LEU A 270 4.50 30.45 -22.13
CA LEU A 270 4.33 31.51 -21.13
C LEU A 270 4.86 32.87 -21.62
N GLY A 271 5.77 32.88 -22.59
CA GLY A 271 6.40 34.10 -23.12
C GLY A 271 7.49 34.67 -22.20
N GLN A 272 7.97 33.91 -21.20
CA GLN A 272 9.02 34.34 -20.28
C GLN A 272 9.84 33.15 -19.76
N LYS A 273 11.01 33.46 -19.19
CA LYS A 273 11.86 32.46 -18.54
C LYS A 273 11.27 32.02 -17.20
N ILE A 274 11.42 30.73 -16.88
CA ILE A 274 10.91 30.14 -15.64
C ILE A 274 12.10 29.82 -14.74
N SER A 275 12.15 30.45 -13.56
CA SER A 275 13.13 30.12 -12.53
C SER A 275 12.66 28.86 -11.79
N VAL A 276 13.54 27.88 -11.65
CA VAL A 276 13.28 26.64 -10.90
C VAL A 276 14.30 26.45 -9.80
N ALA A 277 13.87 25.85 -8.70
CA ALA A 277 14.76 25.31 -7.68
C ALA A 277 15.27 23.94 -8.13
N TRP A 278 16.52 23.62 -7.80
CA TRP A 278 17.15 22.35 -8.09
C TRP A 278 17.45 21.64 -6.78
N GLU A 279 16.97 20.41 -6.65
CA GLU A 279 17.35 19.50 -5.57
C GLU A 279 18.38 18.52 -6.13
N ASP A 280 19.55 18.44 -5.48
CA ASP A 280 20.65 17.58 -5.92
C ASP A 280 20.29 16.09 -5.80
N ASP A 281 19.42 15.75 -4.85
CA ASP A 281 18.95 14.39 -4.62
C ASP A 281 17.84 14.00 -5.60
N TRP A 282 17.96 12.77 -6.11
CA TRP A 282 16.91 12.14 -6.90
C TRP A 282 15.78 11.68 -5.98
N ARG A 283 14.53 11.73 -6.45
CA ARG A 283 13.43 11.09 -5.73
C ARG A 283 13.76 9.60 -5.56
N PRO A 284 13.73 9.06 -4.33
CA PRO A 284 14.00 7.64 -4.18
C PRO A 284 12.89 6.82 -4.87
N GLY A 285 13.30 5.72 -5.51
CA GLY A 285 12.44 4.94 -6.41
C GLY A 285 12.18 5.57 -7.80
N ASP A 286 12.78 6.72 -8.13
CA ASP A 286 12.59 7.34 -9.45
C ASP A 286 13.20 6.48 -10.57
N GLN A 287 12.42 6.27 -11.61
CA GLN A 287 12.87 5.60 -12.82
C GLN A 287 13.53 6.63 -13.72
N LEU A 288 14.82 6.48 -14.03
CA LEU A 288 15.50 7.44 -14.90
C LEU A 288 14.84 7.55 -16.29
N ILE A 289 14.42 6.42 -16.84
CA ILE A 289 13.73 6.33 -18.13
C ILE A 289 12.58 5.36 -17.99
N TYR A 290 11.37 5.80 -18.34
CA TYR A 290 10.22 4.93 -18.50
C TYR A 290 9.54 5.23 -19.83
N VAL A 291 9.41 4.20 -20.66
CA VAL A 291 8.75 4.27 -21.97
C VAL A 291 7.93 3.00 -22.15
N SER A 292 6.64 3.15 -22.43
CA SER A 292 5.73 2.02 -22.62
C SER A 292 5.96 1.35 -23.96
N ASP A 293 6.16 0.03 -23.95
CA ASP A 293 6.03 -0.76 -25.17
C ASP A 293 4.55 -0.98 -25.50
N ILE A 294 4.03 -0.18 -26.42
CA ILE A 294 2.63 -0.15 -26.82
C ILE A 294 2.30 -1.08 -28.01
N ARG A 295 3.25 -1.88 -28.49
CA ARG A 295 3.05 -2.74 -29.69
C ARG A 295 1.89 -3.71 -29.54
N LYS A 296 1.73 -4.30 -28.35
CA LYS A 296 0.63 -5.22 -28.06
C LYS A 296 -0.73 -4.54 -28.14
N ALA A 297 -0.85 -3.33 -27.57
CA ALA A 297 -2.08 -2.53 -27.66
C ALA A 297 -2.39 -2.16 -29.12
N GLY A 298 -1.38 -1.80 -29.91
CA GLY A 298 -1.55 -1.56 -31.34
C GLY A 298 -2.03 -2.76 -32.13
N GLN A 299 -1.53 -3.95 -31.83
CA GLN A 299 -1.91 -5.19 -32.53
C GLN A 299 -3.32 -5.69 -32.15
N GLU A 300 -3.62 -5.72 -30.86
CA GLU A 300 -4.84 -6.36 -30.36
C GLU A 300 -6.01 -5.38 -30.20
N LEU A 301 -5.74 -4.11 -29.86
CA LEU A 301 -6.78 -3.09 -29.71
C LEU A 301 -6.93 -2.20 -30.96
N GLY A 302 -5.98 -2.24 -31.89
CA GLY A 302 -5.93 -1.28 -33.00
C GLY A 302 -5.65 0.16 -32.53
N TRP A 303 -5.08 0.31 -31.34
CA TRP A 303 -4.90 1.60 -30.68
C TRP A 303 -3.46 2.13 -30.82
N LYS A 304 -3.32 3.44 -31.05
CA LYS A 304 -2.04 4.15 -30.95
C LYS A 304 -2.26 5.62 -30.57
N PRO A 305 -1.35 6.26 -29.80
CA PRO A 305 -1.45 7.68 -29.49
C PRO A 305 -1.37 8.55 -30.76
N GLN A 306 -2.32 9.46 -30.95
CA GLN A 306 -2.32 10.39 -32.08
C GLN A 306 -1.67 11.72 -31.70
N ILE A 307 -1.92 12.22 -30.49
CA ILE A 307 -1.60 13.60 -30.13
C ILE A 307 -0.11 13.73 -29.81
N GLY A 308 0.54 14.74 -30.40
CA GLY A 308 1.95 15.04 -30.15
C GLY A 308 2.16 15.65 -28.77
N VAL A 309 3.33 15.44 -28.16
CA VAL A 309 3.62 15.94 -26.80
C VAL A 309 3.47 17.47 -26.72
N GLU A 310 4.05 18.22 -27.66
CA GLU A 310 3.93 19.69 -27.69
C GLU A 310 2.47 20.14 -27.85
N ALA A 311 1.72 19.51 -28.75
CA ALA A 311 0.31 19.83 -28.98
C ALA A 311 -0.56 19.56 -27.74
N GLY A 312 -0.32 18.44 -27.06
CA GLY A 312 -1.02 18.13 -25.81
C GLY A 312 -0.68 19.11 -24.69
N ILE A 313 0.60 19.49 -24.54
CA ILE A 313 1.04 20.50 -23.56
C ILE A 313 0.40 21.85 -23.85
N GLN A 314 0.35 22.26 -25.11
CA GLN A 314 -0.32 23.50 -25.52
C GLN A 314 -1.80 23.49 -25.13
N ARG A 315 -2.56 22.42 -25.43
CA ARG A 315 -3.97 22.31 -25.05
C ARG A 315 -4.18 22.37 -23.54
N LEU A 316 -3.30 21.71 -22.77
CA LEU A 316 -3.32 21.77 -21.31
C LEU A 316 -3.03 23.18 -20.79
N PHE A 317 -2.03 23.87 -21.35
CA PHE A 317 -1.68 25.24 -21.00
C PHE A 317 -2.83 26.21 -21.27
N GLU A 318 -3.48 26.11 -22.43
CA GLU A 318 -4.65 26.90 -22.80
C GLU A 318 -5.81 26.65 -21.82
N TRP A 319 -6.07 25.39 -21.47
CA TRP A 319 -7.11 25.05 -20.50
C TRP A 319 -6.82 25.60 -19.10
N VAL A 320 -5.59 25.44 -18.59
CA VAL A 320 -5.20 25.98 -17.27
C VAL A 320 -5.28 27.51 -17.26
N THR A 321 -4.84 28.16 -18.34
CA THR A 321 -4.90 29.63 -18.47
C THR A 321 -6.34 30.15 -18.50
N ALA A 322 -7.24 29.45 -19.21
CA ALA A 322 -8.66 29.80 -19.27
C ALA A 322 -9.40 29.53 -17.96
N ASN A 323 -8.87 28.70 -17.06
CA ASN A 323 -9.50 28.27 -15.81
C ASN A 323 -8.62 28.57 -14.59
N ARG A 324 -7.90 29.71 -14.60
CA ARG A 324 -6.98 30.09 -13.51
C ARG A 324 -7.61 30.04 -12.12
N ASP A 325 -8.89 30.41 -12.00
CA ASP A 325 -9.63 30.44 -10.74
C ASP A 325 -9.78 29.05 -10.07
N LEU A 326 -9.55 27.97 -10.82
CA LEU A 326 -9.54 26.60 -10.26
C LEU A 326 -8.24 26.25 -9.53
N PHE A 327 -7.18 27.05 -9.69
CA PHE A 327 -5.82 26.74 -9.22
C PHE A 327 -5.20 27.80 -8.31
N SER A 328 -5.91 28.93 -8.15
CA SER A 328 -5.54 30.06 -7.29
C SER A 328 -5.58 29.71 -5.82
#